data_AF-A0A2P7YW74-F1
#
_entry.id   AF-A0A2P7YW74-F1
#
_cell.length_a   1.000
_cell.length_b   1.000
_cell.length_c   1.000
_cell.angle_alpha   90.00
_cell.angle_beta   90.00
_cell.angle_gamma   90.00
#
_symmetry.space_group_name_H-M   'P 1'
#
loop_
_entity.id
_entity.type
_entity.pdbx_description
1 polymer ?
#
loop_
_entity_poly.entity_id
_entity_poly.type
_entity_poly.pdbx_seq_one_letter_code
_entity_poly.pdbx_strand_id
1 'polypeptide(L)'
;MAAEAVGAQRCVRVEKFPDGLYNKALLLTMNDGREVGAKVPNPNAGRAHFITASEVAIMKSVRRKLKTPLPKVYTWCSRLEDNPIGAEYIIMEKASGVQLESIWPKLGSKDRFAVVKTLGNYQKAWTSIRFHGFGSIYFTDNVPSGMASALAYTDSSGIERTDPETRVV
;
A
#
# COMPACT_ATOMS: atom_id res chain seq x y z
N MET A 1 -4.42 -16.71 -8.28
CA MET A 1 -4.38 -15.26 -7.99
C MET A 1 -4.46 -14.91 -6.50
N ALA A 2 -5.63 -14.69 -5.86
CA ALA A 2 -5.64 -14.27 -4.43
C ALA A 2 -5.35 -15.42 -3.45
N ALA A 3 -6.08 -16.54 -3.56
CA ALA A 3 -5.85 -17.72 -2.73
C ALA A 3 -4.42 -18.26 -2.90
N GLU A 4 -3.98 -18.40 -4.15
CA GLU A 4 -2.61 -18.78 -4.51
C GLU A 4 -1.54 -17.84 -3.93
N ALA A 5 -1.72 -16.51 -4.02
CA ALA A 5 -0.76 -15.55 -3.49
C ALA A 5 -0.59 -15.61 -1.97
N VAL A 6 -1.57 -16.19 -1.26
CA VAL A 6 -1.46 -16.48 0.17
C VAL A 6 -1.22 -17.97 0.46
N GLY A 7 -1.13 -18.83 -0.54
CA GLY A 7 -0.96 -20.27 -0.34
C GLY A 7 -2.21 -20.97 0.22
N ALA A 8 -3.40 -20.47 -0.07
CA ALA A 8 -4.68 -21.13 0.18
C ALA A 8 -5.19 -21.84 -1.09
N GLN A 9 -6.09 -22.81 -0.94
CA GLN A 9 -6.63 -23.56 -2.08
C GLN A 9 -7.69 -22.77 -2.83
N ARG A 10 -8.59 -22.07 -2.12
CA ARG A 10 -9.66 -21.28 -2.73
C ARG A 10 -10.18 -20.18 -1.81
N CYS A 11 -10.75 -19.15 -2.42
CA CYS A 11 -11.58 -18.17 -1.73
C CYS A 11 -12.99 -18.75 -1.54
N VAL A 12 -13.54 -18.65 -0.33
CA VAL A 12 -14.85 -19.19 0.05
C VAL A 12 -15.90 -18.11 0.30
N ARG A 13 -15.47 -16.86 0.54
CA ARG A 13 -16.39 -15.73 0.75
C ARG A 13 -15.76 -14.43 0.26
N VAL A 14 -16.60 -13.59 -0.35
CA VAL A 14 -16.25 -12.25 -0.79
C VAL A 14 -17.27 -11.29 -0.19
N GLU A 15 -16.79 -10.32 0.57
CA GLU A 15 -17.60 -9.28 1.19
C GLU A 15 -17.10 -7.93 0.69
N LYS A 16 -18.03 -7.05 0.33
CA LYS A 16 -17.68 -5.71 -0.16
C LYS A 16 -17.76 -4.72 1.00
N PHE A 17 -16.70 -3.96 1.23
CA PHE A 17 -16.75 -2.82 2.14
C PHE A 17 -17.55 -1.66 1.51
N PRO A 18 -18.06 -0.71 2.33
CA PRO A 18 -18.67 0.50 1.80
C PRO A 18 -17.77 1.16 0.73
N ASP A 19 -18.37 1.57 -0.38
CA ASP A 19 -17.61 2.12 -1.51
C ASP A 19 -16.84 3.37 -1.09
N GLY A 20 -15.55 3.39 -1.42
CA GLY A 20 -14.77 4.62 -1.44
C GLY A 20 -14.92 5.35 -2.77
N LEU A 21 -14.60 6.64 -2.79
CA LEU A 21 -14.66 7.47 -4.00
C LEU A 21 -13.74 6.97 -5.12
N TYR A 22 -12.57 6.43 -4.78
CA TYR A 22 -11.50 6.13 -5.74
C TYR A 22 -11.18 4.64 -5.87
N ASN A 23 -11.75 3.79 -5.03
CA ASN A 23 -11.53 2.36 -5.10
C ASN A 23 -12.67 1.58 -4.44
N LYS A 24 -12.89 0.36 -4.94
CA LYS A 24 -13.68 -0.67 -4.28
C LYS A 24 -12.75 -1.48 -3.39
N ALA A 25 -13.12 -1.63 -2.14
CA ALA A 25 -12.44 -2.50 -1.20
C ALA A 25 -13.30 -3.74 -0.92
N LEU A 26 -12.67 -4.90 -1.01
CA LEU A 26 -13.28 -6.21 -0.77
C LEU A 26 -12.50 -6.93 0.32
N LEU A 27 -13.22 -7.72 1.11
CA LEU A 27 -12.69 -8.69 2.05
C LEU A 27 -12.88 -10.08 1.44
N LEU A 28 -11.78 -10.80 1.27
CA LEU A 28 -11.77 -12.17 0.75
C LEU A 28 -11.44 -13.13 1.90
N THR A 29 -12.32 -14.08 2.18
CA THR A 29 -12.07 -15.17 3.13
C THR A 29 -11.65 -16.42 2.38
N MET A 30 -10.55 -17.04 2.81
CA MET A 30 -9.97 -18.27 2.25
C MET A 30 -10.52 -19.52 2.94
N ASN A 31 -10.35 -20.69 2.31
CA ASN A 31 -10.83 -21.96 2.84
C ASN A 31 -10.17 -22.40 4.15
N ASP A 32 -9.02 -21.82 4.50
CA ASP A 32 -8.30 -22.04 5.77
C ASP A 32 -8.65 -20.99 6.84
N GLY A 33 -9.65 -20.14 6.58
CA GLY A 33 -10.10 -19.08 7.49
C GLY A 33 -9.31 -17.77 7.40
N ARG A 34 -8.21 -17.70 6.62
CA ARG A 34 -7.47 -16.44 6.45
C ARG A 34 -8.28 -15.41 5.68
N GLU A 35 -8.15 -14.16 6.10
CA GLU A 35 -8.81 -13.02 5.46
C GLU A 35 -7.79 -12.08 4.83
N VAL A 36 -8.07 -11.63 3.61
CA VAL A 36 -7.22 -10.68 2.88
C VAL A 36 -8.06 -9.56 2.30
N GLY A 37 -7.46 -8.37 2.19
CA GLY A 37 -8.05 -7.25 1.48
C GLY A 37 -7.76 -7.33 -0.02
N ALA A 38 -8.77 -7.05 -0.84
CA ALA A 38 -8.59 -6.76 -2.25
C ALA A 38 -9.05 -5.34 -2.54
N LYS A 39 -8.22 -4.58 -3.25
CA LYS A 39 -8.51 -3.21 -3.68
C LYS A 39 -8.53 -3.16 -5.19
N VAL A 40 -9.57 -2.56 -5.75
CA VAL A 40 -9.74 -2.33 -7.20
C VAL A 40 -9.99 -0.84 -7.40
N PRO A 41 -9.15 -0.11 -8.16
CA PRO A 41 -9.36 1.31 -8.40
C PRO A 41 -10.63 1.54 -9.23
N ASN A 42 -11.32 2.65 -8.97
CA ASN A 42 -12.42 3.11 -9.81
C ASN A 42 -11.86 3.77 -11.08
N PRO A 43 -12.61 3.81 -12.20
CA PRO A 43 -12.13 4.40 -13.46
C PRO A 43 -11.72 5.88 -13.36
N ASN A 44 -12.22 6.61 -12.35
CA ASN A 44 -11.89 8.00 -12.07
C ASN A 44 -10.67 8.19 -11.15
N ALA A 45 -9.99 7.13 -10.73
CA ALA A 45 -8.88 7.20 -9.76
C ALA A 45 -7.62 7.85 -10.33
N GLY A 46 -7.53 8.02 -11.65
CA GLY A 46 -6.40 8.64 -12.33
C GLY A 46 -6.00 7.85 -13.58
N ARG A 47 -4.73 7.99 -13.98
CA ARG A 47 -4.21 7.24 -15.12
C ARG A 47 -4.08 5.77 -14.74
N ALA A 48 -4.75 4.92 -15.53
CA ALA A 48 -4.63 3.46 -15.41
C ALA A 48 -3.17 3.03 -15.40
N HIS A 49 -2.90 1.90 -14.77
CA HIS A 49 -1.57 1.37 -14.44
C HIS A 49 -0.80 2.20 -13.40
N PHE A 50 -0.70 3.51 -13.57
CA PHE A 50 0.18 4.36 -12.77
C PHE A 50 -0.27 4.51 -11.31
N ILE A 51 -1.58 4.57 -11.04
CA ILE A 51 -2.08 4.70 -9.66
C ILE A 51 -1.78 3.44 -8.84
N THR A 52 -2.14 2.27 -9.37
CA THR A 52 -1.90 0.99 -8.69
C THR A 52 -0.40 0.72 -8.53
N ALA A 53 0.39 0.96 -9.58
CA ALA A 53 1.83 0.75 -9.54
C ALA A 53 2.53 1.67 -8.52
N SER A 54 2.14 2.96 -8.45
CA SER A 54 2.77 3.88 -7.51
C SER A 54 2.38 3.60 -6.07
N GLU A 55 1.13 3.23 -5.82
CA GLU A 55 0.64 2.87 -4.50
C GLU A 55 1.42 1.67 -3.93
N VAL A 56 1.56 0.58 -4.72
CA VAL A 56 2.31 -0.60 -4.29
C VAL A 56 3.79 -0.28 -4.07
N ALA A 57 4.40 0.52 -4.95
CA ALA A 57 5.80 0.91 -4.82
C ALA A 57 6.06 1.73 -3.55
N ILE A 58 5.18 2.69 -3.21
CA ILE A 58 5.26 3.46 -1.97
C ILE A 58 5.05 2.56 -0.76
N MET A 59 4.03 1.70 -0.76
CA MET A 59 3.76 0.81 0.37
C MET A 59 4.95 -0.10 0.70
N LYS A 60 5.55 -0.74 -0.32
CA LYS A 60 6.75 -1.58 -0.12
C LYS A 60 7.96 -0.76 0.31
N SER A 61 8.18 0.42 -0.30
CA SER A 61 9.32 1.29 0.02
C SER A 61 9.27 1.81 1.46
N VAL A 62 8.13 2.35 1.88
CA VAL A 62 7.93 2.91 3.22
C VAL A 62 7.98 1.79 4.27
N ARG A 63 7.34 0.64 4.03
CA ARG A 63 7.45 -0.51 4.95
C ARG A 63 8.90 -0.98 5.10
N ARG A 64 9.67 -1.05 4.01
CA ARG A 64 11.07 -1.50 4.02
C ARG A 64 12.00 -0.50 4.72
N LYS A 65 11.95 0.77 4.30
CA LYS A 65 12.89 1.84 4.70
C LYS A 65 12.55 2.44 6.06
N LEU A 66 11.27 2.69 6.31
CA LEU A 66 10.77 3.44 7.47
C LEU A 66 10.13 2.54 8.53
N LYS A 67 10.09 1.22 8.28
CA LYS A 67 9.50 0.21 9.19
C LYS A 67 8.07 0.54 9.62
N THR A 68 7.35 1.28 8.77
CA THR A 68 5.95 1.65 9.03
C THR A 68 5.08 0.40 8.89
N PRO A 69 4.14 0.15 9.82
CA PRO A 69 3.27 -1.02 9.78
C PRO A 69 2.14 -0.87 8.75
N LEU A 70 2.50 -0.78 7.48
CA LEU A 70 1.55 -0.82 6.36
C LEU A 70 1.19 -2.25 6.02
N PRO A 71 -0.04 -2.57 5.56
CA PRO A 71 -0.40 -3.92 5.11
C PRO A 71 0.60 -4.52 4.12
N LYS A 72 0.94 -5.80 4.28
CA LYS A 72 1.79 -6.51 3.33
C LYS A 72 1.03 -6.74 2.02
N VAL A 73 1.59 -6.29 0.89
CA VAL A 73 1.08 -6.64 -0.44
C VAL A 73 1.49 -8.08 -0.77
N TYR A 74 0.50 -8.94 -1.06
CA TYR A 74 0.72 -10.33 -1.48
C TYR A 74 0.91 -10.44 -2.99
N THR A 75 0.00 -9.83 -3.76
CA THR A 75 0.07 -9.76 -5.22
C THR A 75 -0.70 -8.54 -5.70
N TRP A 76 -0.44 -8.09 -6.92
CA TRP A 76 -1.09 -6.94 -7.52
C TRP A 76 -0.94 -7.03 -9.04
N CYS A 77 -1.83 -6.38 -9.77
CA CYS A 77 -1.75 -6.25 -11.21
C CYS A 77 -2.26 -4.88 -11.62
N SER A 78 -1.45 -4.13 -12.36
CA SER A 78 -1.80 -2.79 -12.85
C SER A 78 -1.99 -2.74 -14.38
N ARG A 79 -1.57 -3.79 -15.08
CA ARG A 79 -1.75 -3.94 -16.52
C ARG A 79 -3.00 -4.78 -16.79
N LEU A 80 -3.73 -4.44 -17.85
CA LEU A 80 -4.93 -5.16 -18.25
C LEU A 80 -4.62 -6.28 -19.25
N GLU A 81 -3.49 -6.19 -19.94
CA GLU A 81 -2.92 -7.24 -20.79
C GLU A 81 -2.71 -8.51 -19.95
N ASP A 82 -3.25 -9.64 -20.41
CA ASP A 82 -3.14 -10.95 -19.76
C ASP A 82 -3.67 -11.04 -18.31
N ASN A 83 -4.45 -10.05 -17.88
CA ASN A 83 -5.09 -10.04 -16.57
C ASN A 83 -6.51 -10.65 -16.66
N PRO A 84 -6.72 -11.89 -16.19
CA PRO A 84 -8.02 -12.56 -16.29
C PRO A 84 -9.12 -11.92 -15.43
N ILE A 85 -8.79 -10.99 -14.51
CA ILE A 85 -9.77 -10.22 -13.74
C ILE A 85 -10.35 -9.07 -14.59
N GLY A 86 -9.65 -8.62 -15.63
CA GLY A 86 -10.07 -7.50 -16.48
C GLY A 86 -10.06 -6.14 -15.78
N ALA A 87 -9.43 -6.05 -14.60
CA ALA A 87 -9.30 -4.82 -13.83
C ALA A 87 -8.01 -4.81 -13.02
N GLU A 88 -7.48 -3.62 -12.76
CA GLU A 88 -6.36 -3.45 -11.84
C GLU A 88 -6.74 -3.91 -10.43
N TYR A 89 -5.78 -4.47 -9.68
CA TYR A 89 -6.03 -4.89 -8.32
C TYR A 89 -4.78 -4.89 -7.45
N ILE A 90 -5.00 -4.82 -6.13
CA ILE A 90 -4.01 -5.08 -5.09
C ILE A 90 -4.62 -6.09 -4.12
N ILE A 91 -3.96 -7.24 -3.91
CA ILE A 91 -4.27 -8.21 -2.86
C ILE A 91 -3.26 -8.01 -1.73
N MET A 92 -3.75 -7.75 -0.53
CA MET A 92 -2.92 -7.37 0.61
C MET A 92 -3.48 -7.89 1.94
N GLU A 93 -2.63 -7.86 2.95
CA GLU A 93 -2.95 -8.18 4.34
C GLU A 93 -4.16 -7.38 4.83
N LYS A 94 -5.08 -8.04 5.54
CA LYS A 94 -6.13 -7.35 6.28
C LYS A 94 -5.49 -6.70 7.51
N ALA A 95 -5.56 -5.38 7.62
CA ALA A 95 -5.11 -4.67 8.81
C ALA A 95 -5.91 -5.14 10.04
N SER A 96 -5.21 -5.61 11.07
CA SER A 96 -5.84 -6.00 12.33
C SER A 96 -6.26 -4.77 13.13
N GLY A 97 -7.44 -4.83 13.74
CA GLY A 97 -7.93 -3.81 14.67
C GLY A 97 -9.25 -3.20 14.22
N VAL A 98 -9.55 -2.03 14.77
CA VAL A 98 -10.79 -1.28 14.53
C VAL A 98 -10.46 0.15 14.12
N GLN A 99 -11.39 0.78 13.40
CA GLN A 99 -11.24 2.18 13.00
C GLN A 99 -11.15 3.07 14.23
N LEU A 100 -10.13 3.95 14.27
CA LEU A 100 -9.89 4.83 15.41
C LEU A 100 -11.12 5.69 15.74
N GLU A 101 -11.81 6.20 14.73
CA GLU A 101 -13.03 7.01 14.88
C GLU A 101 -14.11 6.30 15.71
N SER A 102 -14.29 4.98 15.53
CA SER A 102 -15.32 4.20 16.22
C SER A 102 -15.05 4.03 17.72
N ILE A 103 -13.79 4.13 18.14
CA ILE A 103 -13.37 3.96 19.54
C ILE A 103 -12.93 5.27 20.19
N TRP A 104 -12.56 6.29 19.42
CA TRP A 104 -12.01 7.55 19.92
C TRP A 104 -12.85 8.19 21.03
N PRO A 105 -14.20 8.27 20.92
CA PRO A 105 -15.04 8.82 21.99
C PRO A 105 -14.95 8.02 23.30
N LYS A 106 -14.64 6.72 23.23
CA LYS A 106 -14.56 5.78 24.35
C LYS A 106 -13.18 5.72 25.00
N LEU A 107 -12.15 6.25 24.34
CA LEU A 107 -10.78 6.24 24.86
C LEU A 107 -10.58 7.29 25.96
N GLY A 108 -9.93 6.90 27.05
CA GLY A 108 -9.50 7.81 28.11
C GLY A 108 -8.29 8.66 27.69
N SER A 109 -7.98 9.70 28.46
CA SER A 109 -6.91 10.66 28.13
C SER A 109 -5.54 10.00 27.94
N LYS A 110 -5.22 8.98 28.75
CA LYS A 110 -3.95 8.24 28.64
C LYS A 110 -3.84 7.48 27.31
N ASP A 111 -4.90 6.82 26.88
CA ASP A 111 -4.92 6.05 25.62
C ASP A 111 -4.90 6.98 24.41
N ARG A 112 -5.66 8.09 24.44
CA ARG A 112 -5.59 9.12 23.40
C ARG A 112 -4.19 9.69 23.26
N PHE A 113 -3.52 9.99 24.37
CA PHE A 113 -2.13 10.43 24.35
C PHE A 113 -1.19 9.38 23.74
N ALA A 114 -1.38 8.10 24.08
CA ALA A 114 -0.58 7.02 23.50
C ALA A 114 -0.78 6.90 21.97
N VAL A 115 -2.02 7.06 21.46
CA VAL A 115 -2.31 7.09 20.03
C VAL A 115 -1.61 8.27 19.36
N VAL A 116 -1.78 9.48 19.88
CA VAL A 116 -1.15 10.69 19.33
C VAL A 116 0.37 10.59 19.33
N LYS A 117 0.96 10.07 20.42
CA LYS A 117 2.41 9.81 20.51
C LYS A 117 2.87 8.82 19.44
N THR A 118 2.09 7.77 19.18
CA THR A 118 2.39 6.78 18.14
C THR A 118 2.34 7.40 16.74
N LEU A 119 1.31 8.20 16.44
CA LEU A 119 1.22 8.95 15.19
C LEU A 119 2.40 9.92 15.01
N GLY A 120 2.77 10.64 16.08
CA GLY A 120 3.94 11.51 16.08
C GLY A 120 5.25 10.78 15.80
N ASN A 121 5.40 9.54 16.30
CA ASN A 121 6.56 8.71 15.97
C ASN A 121 6.59 8.29 14.50
N TYR A 122 5.44 7.95 13.90
CA TYR A 122 5.37 7.66 12.46
C TYR A 122 5.71 8.89 11.63
N GLN A 123 5.12 10.05 11.96
CA GLN A 123 5.43 11.29 11.27
C GLN A 123 6.92 11.63 11.36
N LYS A 124 7.52 11.52 12.55
CA LYS A 124 8.96 11.73 12.75
C LYS A 124 9.80 10.79 11.87
N ALA A 125 9.42 9.52 11.76
CA ALA A 125 10.09 8.55 10.90
C ALA A 125 9.95 8.95 9.42
N TRP A 126 8.75 9.28 8.96
CA TRP A 126 8.51 9.68 7.57
C TRP A 126 9.27 10.94 7.16
N THR A 127 9.38 11.92 8.07
CA THR A 127 10.14 13.16 7.84
C THR A 127 11.65 12.99 8.03
N SER A 128 12.12 11.82 8.49
CA SER A 128 13.56 11.56 8.66
C SER A 128 14.27 11.22 7.34
N ILE A 129 13.52 10.95 6.27
CA ILE A 129 14.05 10.74 4.93
C ILE A 129 13.78 11.99 4.10
N ARG A 130 14.81 12.48 3.41
CA ARG A 130 14.69 13.59 2.47
C ARG A 130 14.87 13.07 1.05
N PHE A 131 13.80 13.05 0.28
CA PHE A 131 13.86 12.73 -1.15
C PHE A 131 14.53 13.88 -1.93
N HIS A 132 15.33 13.53 -2.93
CA HIS A 132 16.03 14.50 -3.79
C HIS A 132 15.22 14.90 -5.02
N GLY A 133 14.10 14.23 -5.28
CA GLY A 133 13.17 14.54 -6.35
C GLY A 133 11.73 14.55 -5.87
N PHE A 134 10.85 15.09 -6.73
CA PHE A 134 9.40 15.12 -6.51
C PHE A 134 8.73 14.31 -7.61
N GLY A 135 7.60 13.69 -7.29
CA GLY A 135 6.88 12.84 -8.22
C GLY A 135 6.32 11.60 -7.55
N SER A 136 5.85 10.67 -8.37
CA SER A 136 5.37 9.37 -7.90
C SER A 136 6.49 8.35 -7.94
N ILE A 137 6.52 7.46 -6.94
CA ILE A 137 7.50 6.37 -6.86
C ILE A 137 6.94 5.16 -7.59
N TYR A 138 7.75 4.50 -8.41
CA TYR A 138 7.38 3.28 -9.15
C TYR A 138 8.47 2.24 -9.05
N PHE A 139 8.17 0.96 -9.28
CA PHE A 139 9.23 -0.01 -9.59
C PHE A 139 9.81 0.26 -10.97
N THR A 140 11.08 -0.09 -11.15
CA THR A 140 11.82 0.13 -12.40
C THR A 140 11.08 -0.45 -13.62
N ASP A 141 10.53 -1.66 -13.50
CA ASP A 141 9.85 -2.36 -14.62
C ASP A 141 8.43 -1.82 -14.91
N ASN A 142 7.97 -0.84 -14.14
CA ASN A 142 6.64 -0.25 -14.30
C ASN A 142 6.67 1.15 -14.90
N VAL A 143 7.85 1.63 -15.32
CA VAL A 143 8.00 2.92 -16.00
C VAL A 143 8.69 2.73 -17.35
N PRO A 144 8.27 3.44 -18.41
CA PRO A 144 9.00 3.44 -19.68
C PRO A 144 10.45 3.93 -19.51
N SER A 145 11.36 3.33 -20.28
CA SER A 145 12.76 3.75 -20.28
C SER A 145 12.90 5.23 -20.66
N GLY A 146 13.75 5.96 -19.93
CA GLY A 146 14.01 7.38 -20.14
C GLY A 146 12.99 8.36 -19.54
N MET A 147 11.90 7.87 -18.92
CA MET A 147 10.90 8.73 -18.27
C MET A 147 11.09 8.90 -16.76
N ALA A 148 12.11 8.28 -16.16
CA ALA A 148 12.25 8.21 -14.71
C ALA A 148 13.70 8.38 -14.25
N SER A 149 13.88 9.05 -13.11
CA SER A 149 15.16 9.12 -12.41
C SER A 149 15.24 8.06 -11.31
N ALA A 150 16.45 7.68 -10.93
CA ALA A 150 16.64 6.79 -9.78
C ALA A 150 16.15 7.50 -8.50
N LEU A 151 15.46 6.76 -7.62
CA LEU A 151 14.99 7.32 -6.36
C LEU A 151 16.18 7.57 -5.42
N ALA A 152 16.70 8.80 -5.44
CA ALA A 152 17.73 9.27 -4.54
C ALA A 152 17.13 9.94 -3.30
N TYR A 153 17.69 9.64 -2.13
CA TYR A 153 17.24 10.21 -0.86
C TYR A 153 18.36 10.22 0.18
N THR A 154 18.28 11.16 1.12
CA THR A 154 19.10 11.15 2.34
C THR A 154 18.35 10.39 3.44
N ASP A 155 18.98 9.37 4.02
CA ASP A 155 18.41 8.60 5.12
C ASP A 155 18.51 9.32 6.48
N SER A 156 17.94 8.72 7.53
CA SER A 156 17.93 9.32 8.87
C SER A 156 19.32 9.47 9.50
N SER A 157 20.36 8.86 8.93
CA SER A 157 21.75 9.01 9.35
C SER A 157 22.50 10.10 8.56
N GLY A 158 21.82 10.78 7.63
CA GLY A 158 22.43 11.81 6.77
C GLY A 158 23.16 11.23 5.56
N ILE A 159 23.06 9.93 5.30
CA ILE A 159 23.75 9.27 4.18
C ILE A 159 22.86 9.32 2.94
N GLU A 160 23.45 9.72 1.81
CA GLU A 160 22.79 9.65 0.51
C GLU A 160 22.67 8.20 0.02
N ARG A 161 21.48 7.84 -0.42
CA ARG A 161 21.11 6.51 -0.89
C ARG A 161 20.41 6.63 -2.21
N THR A 162 20.62 5.65 -3.07
CA THR A 162 19.81 5.44 -4.28
C THR A 162 19.11 4.10 -4.17
N ASP A 163 17.80 4.06 -4.39
CA ASP A 163 17.06 2.81 -4.39
C ASP A 163 17.18 2.11 -5.76
N PRO A 164 17.78 0.91 -5.84
CA PRO A 164 17.99 0.23 -7.11
C PRO A 164 16.67 -0.24 -7.75
N GLU A 165 15.66 -0.54 -6.94
CA GLU A 165 14.41 -1.16 -7.40
C GLU A 165 13.36 -0.13 -7.83
N THR A 166 13.48 1.11 -7.38
CA THR A 166 12.45 2.14 -7.58
C THR A 166 12.95 3.38 -8.32
N ARG A 167 12.02 4.07 -8.97
CA ARG A 167 12.24 5.28 -9.76
C ARG A 167 11.23 6.36 -9.37
N VAL A 168 11.57 7.61 -9.67
CA VAL A 168 10.66 8.77 -9.55
C VAL A 168 10.31 9.28 -10.94
N VAL A 169 9.02 9.52 -11.15
CA VAL A 169 8.44 10.14 -12.37
C VAL A 169 7.66 11.38 -11.96
#